data_AF-A0A8D9E6M1-F1
#
_entry.id   AF-A0A8D9E6M1-F1
#
_cell.length_a   1.000
_cell.length_b   1.000
_cell.length_c   1.000
_cell.angle_alpha   90.00
_cell.angle_beta   90.00
_cell.angle_gamma   90.00
#
_symmetry.space_group_name_H-M   'P 1'
#
loop_
_entity.id
_entity.type
_entity.pdbx_description
1 polymer ?
#
loop_
_entity_poly.entity_id
_entity_poly.type
_entity_poly.pdbx_seq_one_letter_code
_entity_poly.pdbx_strand_id
1 'polypeptide(L)'
;MGEPRRRIFCSWHVDRAWRQNILKKVQGKENQADAYKQIRSIIQIMDENEFTTMFKALLTTFSKDENFQCFGKYLENNYSENISSWAYCHRKYAGLNTNMHIERMHRTIKYIYLKGKTSKRLDKTIAALMHFIRDQLFSRIISSTKGKVSSKIADIRKDNSLSLSENCVFQRWEGREK
;
A
#
# COMPACT_ATOMS: atom_id res chain seq x y z
N MET A 1 14.42 -17.04 -20.50
CA MET A 1 13.82 -17.01 -19.14
C MET A 1 12.81 -18.14 -19.06
N GLY A 2 12.85 -18.99 -18.04
CA GLY A 2 11.89 -20.09 -17.89
C GLY A 2 10.49 -19.61 -17.49
N GLU A 3 9.48 -20.46 -17.63
CA GLU A 3 8.11 -20.14 -17.20
C GLU A 3 8.04 -19.84 -15.69
N PRO A 4 7.27 -18.81 -15.28
CA PRO A 4 7.11 -18.49 -13.87
C PRO A 4 6.33 -19.59 -13.15
N ARG A 5 6.94 -20.14 -12.09
CA ARG A 5 6.33 -21.21 -11.27
C ARG A 5 5.01 -20.82 -10.59
N ARG A 6 4.79 -19.52 -10.37
CA ARG A 6 3.57 -18.97 -9.75
C ARG A 6 3.22 -17.63 -10.39
N ARG A 7 1.93 -17.45 -10.69
CA ARG A 7 1.37 -16.17 -11.15
C ARG A 7 0.60 -15.53 -10.01
N ILE A 8 1.21 -14.56 -9.32
CA ILE A 8 0.60 -13.90 -8.16
C ILE A 8 0.10 -12.51 -8.55
N PHE A 9 -1.17 -12.22 -8.26
CA PHE A 9 -1.77 -10.91 -8.44
C PHE A 9 -1.33 -9.96 -7.34
N CYS A 10 -1.16 -8.69 -7.72
CA CYS A 10 -0.94 -7.59 -6.80
C CYS A 10 -2.14 -7.42 -5.85
N SER A 11 -1.93 -7.54 -4.54
CA SER A 11 -3.01 -7.34 -3.56
C SER A 11 -3.68 -5.97 -3.69
N TRP A 12 -2.93 -4.92 -4.05
CA TRP A 12 -3.49 -3.59 -4.26
C TRP A 12 -4.37 -3.52 -5.52
N HIS A 13 -3.96 -4.13 -6.63
CA HIS A 13 -4.79 -4.17 -7.83
C HIS A 13 -6.06 -4.98 -7.61
N VAL A 14 -5.98 -6.08 -6.87
CA VAL A 14 -7.16 -6.87 -6.48
C VAL A 14 -8.10 -6.02 -5.63
N ASP A 15 -7.61 -5.39 -4.56
CA ASP A 15 -8.41 -4.51 -3.70
C ASP A 15 -9.04 -3.34 -4.47
N ARG A 16 -8.26 -2.71 -5.36
CA ARG A 16 -8.74 -1.61 -6.20
C ARG A 16 -9.83 -2.07 -7.18
N ALA A 17 -9.65 -3.22 -7.83
CA ALA A 17 -10.62 -3.77 -8.76
C ALA A 17 -11.94 -4.09 -8.05
N TRP A 18 -11.86 -4.65 -6.84
CA TRP A 18 -13.04 -4.90 -6.02
C TRP A 18 -13.77 -3.62 -5.64
N ARG A 19 -13.07 -2.61 -5.09
CA ARG A 19 -13.67 -1.31 -4.77
C ARG A 19 -14.37 -0.67 -5.98
N GLN A 20 -13.74 -0.70 -7.14
CA GLN A 20 -14.33 -0.14 -8.37
C GLN A 20 -15.57 -0.91 -8.84
N ASN A 21 -15.59 -2.24 -8.68
CA ASN A 21 -16.75 -3.05 -9.06
C ASN A 21 -17.87 -2.97 -8.03
N ILE A 22 -17.56 -2.83 -6.74
CA ILE A 22 -18.55 -2.56 -5.68
C ILE A 22 -19.30 -1.26 -6.00
N LEU A 23 -18.58 -0.18 -6.29
CA LEU A 23 -19.19 1.11 -6.65
C LEU A 23 -20.11 1.03 -7.88
N LYS A 24 -19.83 0.11 -8.81
CA LYS A 24 -20.60 -0.06 -10.05
C LYS A 24 -21.75 -1.06 -9.93
N LYS A 25 -21.65 -2.05 -9.04
CA LYS A 25 -22.51 -3.24 -9.02
C LYS A 25 -23.35 -3.36 -7.74
N VAL A 26 -23.05 -2.59 -6.71
CA VAL A 26 -23.79 -2.57 -5.43
C VAL A 26 -24.44 -1.20 -5.27
N GLN A 27 -25.74 -1.18 -5.01
CA GLN A 27 -26.51 0.04 -4.80
C GLN A 27 -26.52 0.44 -3.32
N GLY A 28 -26.41 1.75 -3.05
CA GLY A 28 -26.40 2.30 -1.69
C GLY A 28 -25.02 2.33 -1.04
N LYS A 29 -24.67 3.47 -0.43
CA LYS A 29 -23.36 3.66 0.21
C LYS A 29 -23.12 2.71 1.39
N GLU A 30 -24.17 2.41 2.13
CA GLU A 30 -24.13 1.49 3.27
C GLU A 30 -23.82 0.06 2.81
N ASN A 31 -24.60 -0.46 1.86
CA ASN A 31 -24.36 -1.76 1.23
C ASN A 31 -22.97 -1.85 0.59
N GLN A 32 -22.51 -0.79 -0.07
CA GLN A 32 -21.15 -0.76 -0.63
C GLN A 32 -20.06 -0.88 0.45
N ALA A 33 -20.24 -0.19 1.58
CA ALA A 33 -19.32 -0.28 2.70
C ALA A 33 -19.34 -1.70 3.30
N ASP A 34 -20.52 -2.32 3.44
CA ASP A 34 -20.66 -3.64 4.01
C ASP A 34 -20.14 -4.75 3.09
N ALA A 35 -20.40 -4.67 1.77
CA ALA A 35 -19.79 -5.56 0.79
C ALA A 35 -18.25 -5.50 0.85
N TYR A 36 -17.71 -4.29 0.98
CA TYR A 36 -16.26 -4.09 1.12
C TYR A 36 -15.73 -4.67 2.43
N LYS A 37 -16.40 -4.44 3.58
CA LYS A 37 -16.01 -5.02 4.87
C LYS A 37 -15.97 -6.55 4.82
N GLN A 38 -17.01 -7.17 4.28
CA GLN A 38 -17.13 -8.63 4.20
C GLN A 38 -16.03 -9.26 3.34
N ILE A 39 -15.70 -8.66 2.20
CA ILE A 39 -14.60 -9.18 1.37
C ILE A 39 -13.23 -8.93 2.01
N ARG A 40 -13.07 -7.79 2.67
CA ARG A 40 -11.80 -7.41 3.29
C ARG A 40 -11.43 -8.30 4.47
N SER A 41 -12.40 -8.87 5.19
CA SER A 41 -12.13 -9.85 6.24
C SER A 41 -11.58 -11.15 5.65
N ILE A 42 -12.10 -11.60 4.49
CA ILE A 42 -11.69 -12.87 3.87
C ILE A 42 -10.29 -12.80 3.25
N ILE A 43 -9.91 -11.67 2.63
CA ILE A 43 -8.59 -11.58 1.96
C ILE A 43 -7.40 -11.72 2.92
N GLN A 44 -7.60 -11.49 4.22
CA GLN A 44 -6.53 -11.55 5.22
C GLN A 44 -6.38 -12.94 5.87
N ILE A 45 -7.26 -13.88 5.56
CA ILE A 45 -7.21 -15.24 6.11
C ILE A 45 -5.90 -15.91 5.67
N MET A 46 -5.21 -16.50 6.65
CA MET A 46 -3.92 -17.16 6.46
C MET A 46 -4.05 -18.67 6.21
N ASP A 47 -5.10 -19.27 6.76
CA ASP A 47 -5.40 -20.68 6.57
C ASP A 47 -6.18 -20.92 5.27
N GLU A 48 -5.81 -21.96 4.53
CA GLU A 48 -6.39 -22.24 3.20
C GLU A 48 -7.78 -22.87 3.31
N ASN A 49 -8.01 -23.70 4.33
CA ASN A 49 -9.31 -24.36 4.54
C ASN A 49 -10.34 -23.37 5.09
N GLU A 50 -9.92 -22.55 6.05
CA GLU A 50 -10.72 -21.45 6.58
C GLU A 50 -11.10 -20.47 5.47
N PHE A 51 -10.13 -20.06 4.65
CA PHE A 51 -10.38 -19.16 3.51
C PHE A 51 -11.41 -19.77 2.55
N THR A 52 -11.24 -21.03 2.16
CA THR A 52 -12.12 -21.70 1.19
C THR A 52 -13.55 -21.79 1.72
N THR A 53 -13.71 -22.10 3.00
CA THR A 53 -15.03 -22.20 3.65
C THR A 53 -15.71 -20.84 3.70
N MET A 54 -15.00 -19.81 4.17
CA MET A 54 -15.51 -18.45 4.29
C MET A 54 -15.83 -17.84 2.93
N PHE A 55 -14.99 -18.08 1.92
CA PHE A 55 -15.19 -17.55 0.57
C PHE A 55 -16.44 -18.15 -0.09
N LYS A 56 -16.65 -19.48 0.02
CA LYS A 56 -17.87 -20.14 -0.46
C LYS A 56 -19.13 -19.64 0.26
N ALA A 57 -19.03 -19.45 1.58
CA ALA A 57 -20.13 -18.89 2.37
C ALA A 57 -20.48 -17.47 1.90
N LEU A 58 -19.47 -16.61 1.68
CA LEU A 58 -19.68 -15.26 1.17
C LEU A 58 -20.32 -15.24 -0.22
N LEU A 59 -19.85 -16.08 -1.15
CA LEU A 59 -20.46 -16.20 -2.48
C LEU A 59 -21.93 -16.63 -2.39
N THR A 60 -22.25 -17.55 -1.49
CA THR A 60 -23.63 -17.99 -1.23
C THR A 60 -24.48 -16.84 -0.68
N THR A 61 -23.96 -16.09 0.31
CA THR A 61 -24.65 -14.93 0.88
C THR A 61 -24.90 -13.86 -0.17
N PHE A 62 -23.89 -13.52 -0.99
CA PHE A 62 -24.01 -12.51 -2.02
C PHE A 62 -24.95 -12.93 -3.16
N SER A 63 -25.11 -14.24 -3.40
CA SER A 63 -26.02 -14.74 -4.42
C SER A 63 -27.49 -14.66 -3.99
N LYS A 64 -27.76 -14.73 -2.67
CA LYS A 64 -29.11 -14.66 -2.08
C LYS A 64 -29.61 -13.23 -1.90
N ASP A 65 -28.72 -12.28 -1.63
CA ASP A 65 -29.06 -10.88 -1.44
C ASP A 65 -29.11 -10.13 -2.79
N GLU A 66 -30.27 -9.57 -3.14
CA GLU A 66 -30.46 -8.81 -4.37
C GLU A 66 -29.50 -7.63 -4.49
N ASN A 67 -29.10 -7.00 -3.37
CA ASN A 67 -28.17 -5.87 -3.37
C ASN A 67 -26.75 -6.27 -3.75
N PHE A 68 -26.37 -7.52 -3.53
CA PHE A 68 -25.01 -8.02 -3.73
C PHE A 68 -24.90 -8.98 -4.93
N GLN A 69 -26.00 -9.47 -5.48
CA GLN A 69 -26.00 -10.52 -6.51
C GLN A 69 -25.15 -10.18 -7.73
N CYS A 70 -25.24 -8.94 -8.26
CA CYS A 70 -24.43 -8.52 -9.41
C CYS A 70 -22.93 -8.55 -9.10
N PHE A 71 -22.56 -8.23 -7.87
CA PHE A 71 -21.18 -8.23 -7.43
C PHE A 71 -20.68 -9.63 -7.06
N GLY A 72 -21.53 -10.47 -6.45
CA GLY A 72 -21.26 -11.89 -6.20
C GLY A 72 -20.93 -12.65 -7.48
N LYS A 73 -21.74 -12.49 -8.54
CA LYS A 73 -21.48 -13.07 -9.87
C LYS A 73 -20.15 -12.60 -10.47
N TYR A 74 -19.82 -11.32 -10.31
CA TYR A 74 -18.53 -10.78 -10.75
C TYR A 74 -17.38 -11.45 -10.01
N LEU A 75 -17.50 -11.58 -8.69
CA LEU A 75 -16.48 -12.14 -7.83
C LEU A 75 -16.24 -13.62 -8.18
N GLU A 76 -17.31 -14.38 -8.34
CA GLU A 76 -17.27 -15.79 -8.74
C GLU A 76 -16.57 -15.97 -10.09
N ASN A 77 -17.03 -15.25 -11.12
CA ASN A 77 -16.53 -15.41 -12.49
C ASN A 77 -15.06 -14.98 -12.68
N ASN A 78 -14.53 -14.11 -11.81
CA ASN A 78 -13.18 -13.54 -11.98
C ASN A 78 -12.16 -14.07 -10.98
N TYR A 79 -12.60 -14.56 -9.81
CA TYR A 79 -11.72 -14.87 -8.68
C TYR A 79 -11.83 -16.30 -8.15
N SER A 80 -12.88 -17.06 -8.45
CA SER A 80 -13.05 -18.44 -7.94
C SER A 80 -12.06 -19.44 -8.53
N GLU A 81 -11.72 -19.31 -9.82
CA GLU A 81 -10.82 -20.28 -10.50
C GLU A 81 -9.33 -20.04 -10.19
N ASN A 82 -8.98 -18.83 -9.77
CA ASN A 82 -7.60 -18.39 -9.62
C ASN A 82 -7.25 -17.98 -8.18
N ILE A 83 -7.92 -18.58 -7.19
CA ILE A 83 -7.72 -18.32 -5.74
C ILE A 83 -6.22 -18.33 -5.36
N SER A 84 -5.45 -19.29 -5.87
CA SER A 84 -4.00 -19.42 -5.66
C SER A 84 -3.18 -18.20 -6.14
N SER A 85 -3.72 -17.42 -7.07
CA SER A 85 -3.08 -16.24 -7.63
C SER A 85 -3.24 -15.01 -6.72
N TRP A 86 -4.30 -14.90 -5.92
CA TRP A 86 -4.62 -13.63 -5.24
C TRP A 86 -4.90 -13.74 -3.75
N ALA A 87 -5.32 -14.90 -3.23
CA ALA A 87 -5.63 -15.05 -1.81
C ALA A 87 -4.36 -15.01 -0.96
N TYR A 88 -4.45 -14.47 0.25
CA TYR A 88 -3.28 -14.33 1.13
C TYR A 88 -2.77 -15.68 1.64
N CYS A 89 -3.67 -16.62 1.95
CA CYS A 89 -3.35 -17.97 2.38
C CYS A 89 -2.40 -18.72 1.41
N HIS A 90 -2.46 -18.44 0.10
CA HIS A 90 -1.57 -19.03 -0.92
C HIS A 90 -0.28 -18.24 -1.18
N ARG A 91 -0.09 -17.09 -0.52
CA ARG A 91 1.17 -16.30 -0.58
C ARG A 91 2.24 -16.79 0.38
N LYS A 92 2.02 -17.90 1.08
CA LYS A 92 3.06 -18.57 1.89
C LYS A 92 4.31 -18.75 1.02
N TYR A 93 5.43 -18.22 1.50
CA TYR A 93 6.74 -18.22 0.84
C TYR A 93 6.92 -17.27 -0.36
N ALA A 94 5.95 -16.42 -0.71
CA ALA A 94 6.08 -15.47 -1.82
C ALA A 94 7.04 -14.28 -1.53
N GLY A 95 7.64 -14.22 -0.33
CA GLY A 95 8.46 -13.10 0.11
C GLY A 95 7.64 -11.83 0.39
N LEU A 96 8.32 -10.71 0.64
CA LEU A 96 7.72 -9.40 0.90
C LEU A 96 6.64 -9.06 -0.13
N ASN A 97 5.55 -8.42 0.30
CA ASN A 97 4.56 -7.77 -0.57
C ASN A 97 5.18 -6.51 -1.21
N THR A 98 6.23 -6.71 -2.02
CA THR A 98 7.06 -5.66 -2.64
C THR A 98 6.31 -4.88 -3.69
N ASN A 99 5.08 -5.27 -4.02
CA ASN A 99 4.28 -4.60 -5.03
C ASN A 99 4.11 -3.11 -4.71
N MET A 100 3.99 -2.76 -3.42
CA MET A 100 3.93 -1.35 -3.04
C MET A 100 5.26 -0.61 -3.25
N HIS A 101 6.39 -1.27 -3.00
CA HIS A 101 7.71 -0.69 -3.24
C HIS A 101 7.98 -0.53 -4.74
N ILE A 102 7.60 -1.49 -5.56
CA ILE A 102 7.74 -1.46 -7.02
C ILE A 102 6.83 -0.37 -7.61
N GLU A 103 5.57 -0.27 -7.18
CA GLU A 103 4.67 0.78 -7.65
C GLU A 103 5.13 2.18 -7.22
N ARG A 104 5.66 2.32 -5.99
CA ARG A 104 6.26 3.58 -5.56
C ARG A 104 7.48 3.95 -6.41
N MET A 105 8.35 2.97 -6.69
CA MET A 105 9.50 3.15 -7.58
C MET A 105 9.04 3.57 -8.97
N HIS A 106 8.10 2.84 -9.58
CA HIS A 106 7.55 3.15 -10.89
C HIS A 106 6.90 4.53 -10.95
N ARG A 107 6.10 4.91 -9.94
CA ARG A 107 5.48 6.24 -9.85
C ARG A 107 6.54 7.34 -9.77
N THR A 108 7.60 7.12 -9.01
CA THR A 108 8.71 8.07 -8.90
C THR A 108 9.40 8.24 -10.26
N ILE A 109 9.76 7.14 -10.93
CA ILE A 109 10.33 7.15 -12.27
C ILE A 109 9.42 7.90 -13.25
N LYS A 110 8.13 7.54 -13.30
CA LYS A 110 7.16 8.12 -14.24
C LYS A 110 6.94 9.61 -14.03
N TYR A 111 6.68 10.05 -12.80
CA TYR A 111 6.24 11.43 -12.57
C TYR A 111 7.38 12.39 -12.23
N ILE A 112 8.44 11.93 -11.56
CA ILE A 112 9.58 12.78 -11.20
C ILE A 112 10.57 12.86 -12.35
N TYR A 113 11.05 11.72 -12.85
CA TYR A 113 12.13 11.69 -13.84
C TYR A 113 11.62 11.78 -15.29
N LEU A 114 10.46 11.18 -15.59
CA LEU A 114 9.85 11.21 -16.94
C LEU A 114 8.75 12.26 -17.11
N LYS A 115 8.48 13.08 -16.07
CA LYS A 115 7.48 14.17 -16.09
C LYS A 115 6.09 13.73 -16.57
N GLY A 116 5.70 12.51 -16.21
CA GLY A 116 4.41 11.91 -16.56
C GLY A 116 4.30 11.38 -18.00
N LYS A 117 5.33 11.55 -18.83
CA LYS A 117 5.33 11.16 -20.25
C LYS A 117 5.84 9.73 -20.41
N THR A 118 5.26 8.99 -21.35
CA THR A 118 5.78 7.68 -21.75
C THR A 118 6.96 7.88 -22.71
N SER A 119 8.15 7.41 -22.32
CA SER A 119 9.33 7.49 -23.20
C SER A 119 9.33 6.32 -24.17
N LYS A 120 9.20 6.61 -25.48
CA LYS A 120 9.38 5.60 -26.53
C LYS A 120 10.85 5.25 -26.77
N ARG A 121 11.77 6.13 -26.37
CA ARG A 121 13.21 5.90 -26.57
C ARG A 121 13.83 5.30 -25.32
N LEU A 122 14.64 4.25 -25.52
CA LEU A 122 15.30 3.52 -24.45
C LEU A 122 16.36 4.35 -23.72
N ASP A 123 17.13 5.15 -24.45
CA ASP A 123 18.19 6.01 -23.89
C ASP A 123 17.65 6.97 -22.81
N LYS A 124 16.51 7.62 -23.06
CA LYS A 124 15.85 8.50 -22.10
C LYS A 124 15.37 7.75 -20.85
N THR A 125 14.88 6.53 -21.04
CA THR A 125 14.44 5.67 -19.93
C THR A 125 15.62 5.22 -19.08
N ILE A 126 16.74 4.84 -19.71
CA ILE A 126 17.98 4.47 -19.03
C ILE A 126 18.51 5.67 -18.24
N ALA A 127 18.56 6.87 -18.82
CA ALA A 127 18.98 8.07 -18.12
C ALA A 127 18.11 8.35 -16.87
N ALA A 128 16.78 8.26 -17.00
CA ALA A 128 15.87 8.42 -15.88
C ALA A 128 16.09 7.37 -14.77
N LEU A 129 16.33 6.11 -15.13
CA LEU A 129 16.67 5.04 -14.18
C LEU A 129 17.99 5.32 -13.46
N MET A 130 19.02 5.79 -14.19
CA MET A 130 20.31 6.14 -13.60
C MET A 130 20.19 7.30 -12.60
N HIS A 131 19.39 8.33 -12.91
CA HIS A 131 19.10 9.41 -11.97
C HIS A 131 18.38 8.90 -10.72
N PHE A 132 17.36 8.04 -10.89
CA PHE A 132 16.67 7.43 -9.77
C PHE A 132 17.62 6.63 -8.87
N ILE A 133 18.50 5.79 -9.43
CA ILE A 133 19.47 5.01 -8.67
C ILE A 133 20.43 5.92 -7.90
N ARG A 134 20.94 6.98 -8.55
CA ARG A 134 21.81 7.97 -7.89
C ARG A 134 21.15 8.58 -6.66
N ASP A 135 19.89 8.99 -6.77
CA ASP A 135 19.16 9.60 -5.66
C ASP A 135 18.87 8.60 -4.53
N GLN A 136 18.60 7.34 -4.86
CA GLN A 136 18.44 6.27 -3.86
C GLN A 136 19.74 6.01 -3.10
N LEU A 137 20.88 5.95 -3.81
CA LEU A 137 22.19 5.77 -3.18
C LEU A 137 22.54 6.96 -2.28
N PHE A 138 22.30 8.18 -2.73
CA PHE A 138 22.51 9.38 -1.92
C PHE A 138 21.62 9.40 -0.68
N SER A 139 20.34 9.04 -0.81
CA SER A 139 19.41 8.92 0.31
C SER A 139 19.86 7.89 1.35
N ARG A 140 20.48 6.78 0.90
CA ARG A 140 21.08 5.78 1.80
C ARG A 140 22.29 6.34 2.53
N ILE A 141 23.18 7.05 1.85
CA ILE A 141 24.35 7.70 2.48
C ILE A 141 23.90 8.70 3.55
N ILE A 142 22.90 9.54 3.25
CA ILE A 142 22.31 10.47 4.22
C ILE A 142 21.75 9.71 5.42
N SER A 143 20.99 8.63 5.18
CA SER A 143 20.37 7.84 6.25
C SER A 143 21.41 7.16 7.15
N SER A 144 22.53 6.71 6.56
CA SER A 144 23.64 6.10 7.30
C SER A 144 24.45 7.13 8.09
N THR A 145 24.64 8.34 7.56
CA THR A 145 25.46 9.39 8.19
C THR A 145 24.69 10.15 9.29
N LYS A 146 23.40 10.44 9.10
CA LYS A 146 22.58 11.15 10.10
C LYS A 146 21.95 10.21 11.14
N GLY A 147 22.00 8.90 10.89
CA GLY A 147 21.18 7.90 11.60
C GLY A 147 19.69 8.03 11.26
N LYS A 148 18.90 7.00 11.55
CA LYS A 148 17.45 7.13 11.53
C LYS A 148 17.02 7.98 12.73
N VAL A 149 16.65 9.23 12.51
CA VAL A 149 15.92 10.01 13.52
C VAL A 149 14.56 9.33 13.69
N SER A 150 14.46 8.48 14.72
CA SER A 150 13.17 7.98 15.19
C SER A 150 12.28 9.17 15.52
N SER A 151 10.97 9.07 15.29
CA SER A 151 10.01 10.11 15.69
C SER A 151 10.25 10.56 17.14
N LYS A 152 10.56 9.60 18.02
CA LYS A 152 10.97 9.85 19.41
C LYS A 152 12.16 10.83 19.55
N ILE A 153 13.20 10.71 18.72
CA ILE A 153 14.37 11.61 18.78
C ILE A 153 14.03 12.98 18.19
N ALA A 154 13.16 13.03 17.17
CA ALA A 154 12.66 14.29 16.63
C ALA A 154 11.82 15.06 17.67
N ASP A 155 10.95 14.34 18.40
CA ASP A 155 10.10 14.89 19.45
C ASP A 155 10.97 15.38 20.63
N ILE A 156 11.93 14.58 21.10
CA ILE A 156 12.88 14.99 22.15
C ILE A 156 13.69 16.23 21.74
N ARG A 157 14.09 16.34 20.47
CA ARG A 157 14.82 17.53 19.98
C ARG A 157 13.92 18.77 19.93
N LYS A 158 12.65 18.60 19.57
CA LYS A 158 11.66 19.67 19.60
C LYS A 158 11.41 20.15 21.04
N ASP A 159 11.22 19.23 21.97
CA ASP A 159 10.99 19.55 23.38
C ASP A 159 12.20 20.27 24.00
N ASN A 160 13.42 19.81 23.70
CA ASN A 160 14.64 20.48 24.16
C ASN A 160 14.84 21.87 23.52
N SER A 161 14.39 22.08 22.28
CA SER A 161 14.46 23.42 21.66
C SER A 161 13.47 24.41 22.29
N LEU A 162 12.31 23.92 22.74
CA LEU A 162 11.31 24.72 23.46
C LEU A 162 11.82 25.09 24.86
N SER A 163 12.36 24.12 25.61
CA SER A 163 12.91 24.38 26.94
C SER A 163 14.13 25.31 26.93
N LEU A 164 14.99 25.23 25.90
CA LEU A 164 16.09 26.17 25.71
C LEU A 164 15.59 27.60 25.41
N SER A 165 14.48 27.74 24.68
CA SER A 165 13.88 29.06 24.42
C SER A 165 13.23 29.66 25.67
N GLU A 166 12.58 28.84 26.51
CA GLU A 166 11.99 29.29 27.78
C GLU A 166 13.06 29.70 28.79
N ASN A 167 14.14 28.92 28.92
CA ASN A 167 15.27 29.26 29.81
C ASN A 167 16.00 30.54 29.38
N CYS A 168 16.08 30.83 28.07
CA CYS A 168 16.70 32.05 27.56
C CYS A 168 15.84 33.30 27.82
N VAL A 169 14.51 33.14 27.92
CA VAL A 169 13.60 34.21 28.34
C VAL A 169 13.73 34.47 29.83
N PHE A 170 13.80 33.45 30.68
CA PHE A 170 13.93 33.61 32.13
C PHE A 170 15.24 34.27 32.57
N GLN A 171 16.38 33.94 31.96
CA GLN A 171 17.67 34.59 32.28
C GLN A 171 17.71 36.08 31.94
N ARG A 172 16.83 36.58 31.06
CA ARG A 172 16.78 38.00 30.69
C ARG A 172 15.95 38.86 31.65
N TRP A 173 15.19 38.24 32.55
CA TRP A 173 14.35 38.95 33.54
C TRP A 173 15.05 39.16 34.89
N GLU A 174 16.03 38.33 35.27
CA GLU A 174 16.74 38.47 36.56
C GLU A 174 17.83 39.56 36.60
N GLY A 175 18.09 40.25 35.48
CA GLY A 175 19.13 41.30 35.38
C GLY A 175 18.65 42.74 35.51
N ARG A 176 17.42 42.99 36.00
CA ARG A 176 16.82 44.33 35.97
C ARG A 176 16.26 44.84 37.30
N GLU A 177 16.81 44.38 38.42
CA GLU A 177 16.59 45.00 39.74
C GLU A 177 17.93 45.14 40.48
N LYS A 178 18.58 46.29 40.29
CA LYS A 178 19.19 47.17 41.30
C LYS A 178 19.87 48.35 40.63
#